data_AF-A0A0M0J8S2-F1
#
_entry.id   AF-A0A0M0J8S2-F1
#
_cell.length_a   1.000
_cell.length_b   1.000
_cell.length_c   1.000
_cell.angle_alpha   90.00
_cell.angle_beta   90.00
_cell.angle_gamma   90.00
#
_symmetry.space_group_name_H-M   'P 1'
#
loop_
_entity.id
_entity.type
_entity.pdbx_description
1 polymer ?
#
loop_
_entity_poly.entity_id
_entity_poly.type
_entity_poly.pdbx_seq_one_letter_code
_entity_poly.pdbx_strand_id
1 'polypeptide(L)'
;MWPLYVVFLALIIGGGALTGLLSPPSEISSQLYLRDSAPIDAAPAVNGATHPVNRAALDWFSEAVATMQLFGTRTMLILGPLMWYTGFNQPYQLNTFARYFTARANGLEVIVFYGAEIFGAFLAGWMLDRDPTRPRTGALHVLAVFLAVTTGGYALAFHSELLAARADWPACSVEPLDFTQAAIVGPTLAYFLWGLSDSQVQAFSYWLMRQLFADGPEQSRAVGFYKMIQSLGWCAGFALVPSERMPPIVQMGLTYACALVGVVFALFRLPSDAPLLRDARAPLSGAERA
;
A
#
# COMPACT_ATOMS: atom_id res chain seq x y z
N MET A 1 1.10 -17.26 25.47
CA MET A 1 0.67 -16.95 24.09
C MET A 1 -0.85 -16.73 23.97
N TRP A 2 -1.70 -17.56 24.62
CA TRP A 2 -3.16 -17.40 24.59
C TRP A 2 -3.76 -16.04 25.04
N PRO A 3 -3.31 -15.38 26.14
CA PRO A 3 -3.95 -14.14 26.58
C PRO A 3 -3.75 -12.98 25.60
N LEU A 4 -2.59 -12.92 24.91
CA LEU A 4 -2.32 -11.91 23.90
C LEU A 4 -3.20 -12.11 22.65
N TYR A 5 -3.43 -13.37 22.27
CA TYR A 5 -4.31 -13.73 21.15
C TYR A 5 -5.77 -13.34 21.44
N VAL A 6 -6.24 -13.51 22.67
CA VAL A 6 -7.59 -13.07 23.07
C VAL A 6 -7.72 -11.55 23.02
N VAL A 7 -6.72 -10.80 23.48
CA VAL A 7 -6.70 -9.32 23.38
C VAL A 7 -6.68 -8.88 21.92
N PHE A 8 -5.86 -9.51 21.08
CA PHE A 8 -5.83 -9.24 19.64
C PHE A 8 -7.17 -9.53 18.96
N LEU A 9 -7.81 -10.66 19.28
CA LEU A 9 -9.13 -11.01 18.77
C LEU A 9 -10.20 -10.02 19.24
N ALA A 10 -10.14 -9.59 20.50
CA ALA A 10 -11.04 -8.58 21.04
C ALA A 10 -10.88 -7.22 20.33
N LEU A 11 -9.66 -6.82 20.00
CA LEU A 11 -9.39 -5.61 19.22
C LEU A 11 -9.91 -5.73 17.78
N ILE A 12 -9.74 -6.89 17.11
CA ILE A 12 -10.29 -7.13 15.78
C ILE A 12 -11.81 -7.07 15.79
N ILE A 13 -12.45 -7.78 16.73
CA ILE A 13 -13.91 -7.81 16.85
C ILE A 13 -14.44 -6.42 17.22
N GLY A 14 -13.76 -5.72 18.12
CA GLY A 14 -14.06 -4.34 18.48
C GLY A 14 -13.95 -3.39 17.29
N GLY A 15 -12.87 -3.46 16.53
CA GLY A 15 -12.69 -2.70 15.28
C GLY A 15 -13.78 -3.01 14.26
N GLY A 16 -14.15 -4.29 14.10
CA GLY A 16 -15.27 -4.73 13.29
C GLY A 16 -16.60 -4.14 13.75
N ALA A 17 -16.89 -4.14 15.06
CA ALA A 17 -18.08 -3.52 15.61
C ALA A 17 -18.11 -1.99 15.38
N LEU A 18 -16.95 -1.33 15.46
CA LEU A 18 -16.78 0.10 15.15
C LEU A 18 -17.11 0.42 13.68
N THR A 19 -16.96 -0.53 12.74
CA THR A 19 -17.41 -0.30 11.36
C THR A 19 -18.92 -0.16 11.24
N GLY A 20 -19.70 -0.66 12.21
CA GLY A 20 -21.15 -0.43 12.29
C GLY A 20 -21.53 1.02 12.60
N LEU A 21 -20.59 1.86 13.05
CA LEU A 21 -20.78 3.30 13.20
C LEU A 21 -20.59 4.05 11.88
N LEU A 22 -20.05 3.39 10.85
CA LEU A 22 -19.97 3.98 9.51
C LEU A 22 -21.37 3.95 8.89
N SER A 23 -21.73 5.05 8.22
CA SER A 23 -23.03 5.16 7.56
C SER A 23 -23.25 3.99 6.60
N PRO A 24 -24.47 3.40 6.59
CA PRO A 24 -24.77 2.30 5.70
C PRO A 24 -24.56 2.72 4.23
N PRO A 25 -24.05 1.81 3.36
CA PRO A 25 -23.73 2.13 1.96
C PRO A 25 -24.89 2.74 1.15
N SER A 26 -26.14 2.52 1.57
CA SER A 26 -27.34 3.11 0.96
C SER A 26 -27.48 4.63 1.19
N GLU A 27 -26.90 5.16 2.27
CA GLU A 27 -26.88 6.59 2.56
C GLU A 27 -25.69 7.28 1.89
N ILE A 28 -24.59 6.55 1.65
CA ILE A 28 -23.42 7.07 0.96
C ILE A 28 -23.66 7.16 -0.55
N SER A 29 -24.37 6.20 -1.15
CA SER A 29 -24.71 6.23 -2.58
C SER A 29 -25.63 7.40 -2.93
N SER A 30 -26.57 7.75 -2.05
CA SER A 30 -27.44 8.92 -2.23
C SER A 30 -26.66 10.22 -2.05
N GLN A 31 -25.73 10.30 -1.08
CA GLN A 31 -24.90 11.48 -0.89
C GLN A 31 -23.85 11.69 -1.99
N LEU A 32 -23.25 10.63 -2.56
CA LEU A 32 -22.38 10.78 -3.73
C LEU A 32 -23.17 11.20 -4.98
N TYR A 33 -24.36 10.64 -5.20
CA TYR A 33 -25.27 11.10 -6.27
C TYR A 33 -25.67 12.57 -6.07
N LEU A 34 -25.98 12.98 -4.84
CA LEU A 34 -26.39 14.35 -4.51
C LEU A 34 -25.21 15.34 -4.52
N ARG A 35 -23.99 14.90 -4.22
CA ARG A 35 -22.77 15.72 -4.28
C ARG A 35 -22.28 15.93 -5.72
N ASP A 36 -22.47 14.94 -6.60
CA ASP A 36 -22.34 15.10 -8.06
C ASP A 36 -23.53 15.88 -8.68
N SER A 37 -24.60 16.14 -7.91
CA SER A 37 -25.74 16.97 -8.31
C SER A 37 -25.65 18.43 -7.84
N ALA A 38 -24.53 18.86 -7.24
CA ALA A 38 -24.25 20.29 -7.08
C ALA A 38 -24.02 20.87 -8.50
N PRO A 39 -24.75 21.93 -8.91
CA PRO A 39 -24.91 22.25 -10.33
C PRO A 39 -23.63 22.85 -10.90
N ILE A 40 -22.83 22.01 -11.55
CA ILE A 40 -21.95 22.43 -12.63
C ILE A 40 -22.50 21.74 -13.88
N ASP A 41 -23.41 22.49 -14.51
CA ASP A 41 -24.04 22.26 -15.81
C ASP A 41 -24.85 20.97 -16.00
N ALA A 42 -26.16 21.17 -16.11
CA ALA A 42 -27.16 20.20 -16.47
C ALA A 42 -26.83 19.52 -17.82
N ALA A 43 -26.18 18.36 -17.76
CA ALA A 43 -26.33 17.33 -18.79
C ALA A 43 -27.61 16.54 -18.48
N PRO A 44 -28.53 16.35 -19.46
CA PRO A 44 -29.79 15.69 -19.20
C PRO A 44 -29.52 14.27 -18.75
N ALA A 45 -30.22 13.85 -17.70
CA ALA A 45 -30.27 12.48 -17.24
C ALA A 45 -30.55 11.54 -18.43
N VAL A 46 -29.49 10.93 -18.96
CA VAL A 46 -29.64 9.83 -19.92
C VAL A 46 -30.11 8.64 -19.09
N ASN A 47 -31.44 8.51 -19.06
CA ASN A 47 -32.23 7.34 -18.76
C ASN A 47 -31.93 6.65 -17.42
N GLY A 48 -32.97 6.53 -16.59
CA GLY A 48 -32.98 5.78 -15.33
C GLY A 48 -32.64 4.30 -15.46
N ALA A 49 -31.40 4.00 -15.82
CA ALA A 49 -30.74 2.75 -15.50
C ALA A 49 -30.27 2.88 -14.05
N THR A 50 -31.14 2.49 -13.13
CA THR A 50 -30.63 1.61 -12.09
C THR A 50 -29.82 0.57 -12.85
N HIS A 51 -28.49 0.54 -12.72
CA HIS A 51 -27.79 -0.70 -12.98
C HIS A 51 -28.22 -1.57 -11.80
N PRO A 52 -29.17 -2.51 -11.93
CA PRO A 52 -29.30 -3.53 -10.91
C PRO A 52 -27.95 -4.23 -10.94
N VAL A 53 -27.08 -3.91 -9.99
CA VAL A 53 -26.00 -4.82 -9.63
C VAL A 53 -26.76 -6.06 -9.19
N ASN A 54 -26.87 -7.02 -10.11
CA ASN A 54 -27.65 -8.22 -9.91
C ASN A 54 -26.89 -9.09 -8.90
N ARG A 55 -27.04 -8.76 -7.61
CA ARG A 55 -26.38 -9.42 -6.48
C ARG A 55 -26.72 -10.91 -6.41
N ALA A 56 -27.78 -11.35 -7.10
CA ALA A 56 -28.20 -12.73 -7.19
C ALA A 56 -27.48 -13.56 -8.29
N ALA A 57 -26.68 -12.93 -9.16
CA ALA A 57 -26.03 -13.60 -10.31
C ALA A 57 -24.49 -13.61 -10.24
N LEU A 58 -23.89 -13.19 -9.12
CA LEU A 58 -22.44 -13.13 -8.94
C LEU A 58 -21.93 -14.42 -8.31
N ASP A 59 -21.62 -15.41 -9.15
CA ASP A 59 -20.91 -16.60 -8.70
C ASP A 59 -19.49 -16.20 -8.28
N TRP A 60 -19.05 -16.54 -7.06
CA TRP A 60 -17.76 -16.12 -6.51
C TRP A 60 -16.58 -16.54 -7.40
N PHE A 61 -16.74 -17.66 -8.11
CA PHE A 61 -15.76 -18.17 -9.05
C PHE A 61 -15.67 -17.29 -10.30
N SER A 62 -16.81 -16.82 -10.82
CA SER A 62 -16.83 -15.87 -11.93
C SER A 62 -16.13 -14.56 -11.58
N GLU A 63 -16.25 -14.12 -10.33
CA GLU A 63 -15.55 -12.93 -9.83
C GLU A 63 -14.06 -13.15 -9.60
N ALA A 64 -13.66 -14.33 -9.12
CA ALA A 64 -12.26 -14.70 -9.02
C ALA A 64 -11.61 -14.78 -10.42
N VAL A 65 -12.28 -15.37 -11.40
CA VAL A 65 -11.81 -15.44 -12.79
C VAL A 65 -11.73 -14.05 -13.41
N ALA A 66 -12.74 -13.20 -13.21
CA ALA A 66 -12.72 -11.81 -13.68
C ALA A 66 -11.57 -11.00 -13.03
N THR A 67 -11.27 -11.25 -11.76
CA THR A 67 -10.11 -10.68 -11.07
C THR A 67 -8.80 -11.20 -11.66
N MET A 68 -8.71 -12.47 -12.02
CA MET A 68 -7.53 -13.04 -12.69
C MET A 68 -7.32 -12.50 -14.10
N GLN A 69 -8.38 -12.13 -14.81
CA GLN A 69 -8.27 -11.50 -16.12
C GLN A 69 -7.59 -10.12 -16.06
N LEU A 70 -7.58 -9.44 -14.89
CA LEU A 70 -6.87 -8.18 -14.70
C LEU A 70 -5.34 -8.32 -14.83
N PHE A 71 -4.77 -9.53 -14.71
CA PHE A 71 -3.35 -9.76 -15.05
C PHE A 71 -3.03 -9.46 -16.52
N GLY A 72 -4.02 -9.54 -17.41
CA GLY A 72 -3.86 -9.18 -18.82
C GLY A 72 -3.95 -7.68 -19.09
N THR A 73 -4.42 -6.88 -18.13
CA THR A 73 -4.64 -5.44 -18.33
C THR A 73 -3.32 -4.68 -18.20
N ARG A 74 -2.95 -3.97 -19.26
CA ARG A 74 -1.71 -3.16 -19.33
C ARG A 74 -1.55 -2.18 -18.16
N THR A 75 -2.65 -1.64 -17.64
CA THR A 75 -2.65 -0.74 -16.48
C THR A 75 -2.22 -1.45 -15.20
N MET A 76 -2.76 -2.64 -14.94
CA MET A 76 -2.43 -3.44 -13.76
C MET A 76 -1.01 -4.00 -13.82
N LEU A 77 -0.54 -4.40 -15.00
CA LEU A 77 0.84 -4.84 -15.20
C LEU A 77 1.86 -3.74 -14.91
N ILE A 78 1.57 -2.50 -15.29
CA ILE A 78 2.44 -1.35 -15.00
C ILE A 78 2.45 -1.04 -13.50
N LEU A 79 1.33 -1.21 -12.79
CA LEU A 79 1.29 -0.99 -11.34
C LEU A 79 1.84 -2.18 -10.54
N GLY A 80 1.88 -3.38 -11.13
CA GLY A 80 2.33 -4.61 -10.51
C GLY A 80 3.64 -4.51 -9.72
N PRO A 81 4.71 -3.88 -10.24
CA PRO A 81 5.96 -3.68 -9.49
C PRO A 81 5.79 -2.90 -8.18
N LEU A 82 4.94 -1.87 -8.16
CA LEU A 82 4.64 -1.12 -6.94
C LEU A 82 3.87 -1.98 -5.93
N MET A 83 2.87 -2.74 -6.41
CA MET A 83 2.07 -3.65 -5.59
C MET A 83 2.90 -4.82 -5.03
N TRP A 84 3.90 -5.27 -5.80
CA TRP A 84 4.86 -6.28 -5.36
C TRP A 84 5.75 -5.77 -4.23
N TYR A 85 6.26 -4.54 -4.38
CA TYR A 85 7.09 -3.90 -3.37
C TYR A 85 6.42 -3.85 -1.99
N THR A 86 5.12 -3.54 -1.91
CA THR A 86 4.37 -3.43 -0.63
C THR A 86 4.21 -4.74 0.12
N GLY A 87 4.54 -5.89 -0.49
CA GLY A 87 4.62 -7.17 0.20
C GLY A 87 6.05 -7.68 0.35
N PHE A 88 6.91 -7.40 -0.62
CA PHE A 88 8.29 -7.88 -0.65
C PHE A 88 9.21 -7.16 0.34
N ASN A 89 8.89 -5.92 0.74
CA ASN A 89 9.66 -5.13 1.69
C ASN A 89 9.56 -5.66 3.14
N GLN A 90 8.38 -6.12 3.57
CA GLN A 90 8.08 -6.40 4.97
C GLN A 90 8.92 -7.55 5.57
N PRO A 91 9.19 -8.66 4.86
CA PRO A 91 10.03 -9.72 5.40
C PRO A 91 11.46 -9.25 5.75
N TYR A 92 12.04 -8.36 4.95
CA TYR A 92 13.34 -7.76 5.29
C TYR A 92 13.24 -6.87 6.52
N GLN A 93 12.26 -5.96 6.56
CA GLN A 93 12.12 -4.96 7.62
C GLN A 93 11.81 -5.61 8.98
N LEU A 94 10.85 -6.55 9.02
CA LEU A 94 10.33 -7.11 10.27
C LEU A 94 11.07 -8.38 10.72
N ASN A 95 11.85 -9.03 9.86
CA ASN A 95 12.56 -10.26 10.20
C ASN A 95 14.08 -10.12 10.08
N THR A 96 14.58 -9.71 8.91
CA THR A 96 16.03 -9.62 8.68
C THR A 96 16.67 -8.46 9.46
N PHE A 97 16.01 -7.31 9.54
CA PHE A 97 16.48 -6.16 10.33
C PHE A 97 16.14 -6.28 11.82
N ALA A 98 15.17 -7.12 12.17
CA ALA A 98 14.85 -7.44 13.56
C ALA A 98 16.00 -8.09 14.35
N ARG A 99 17.02 -8.62 13.65
CA ARG A 99 18.22 -9.23 14.29
C ARG A 99 19.04 -8.26 15.14
N TYR A 100 18.88 -6.96 14.92
CA TYR A 100 19.57 -5.92 15.70
C TYR A 100 18.98 -5.72 17.09
N PHE A 101 17.81 -6.30 17.39
CA PHE A 101 17.08 -6.06 18.63
C PHE A 101 16.99 -7.32 19.50
N THR A 102 16.98 -7.13 20.82
CA THR A 102 16.58 -8.20 21.73
C THR A 102 15.11 -8.56 21.52
N ALA A 103 14.70 -9.77 21.92
CA ALA A 103 13.29 -10.18 21.82
C ALA A 103 12.32 -9.21 22.55
N ARG A 104 12.78 -8.55 23.61
CA ARG A 104 12.01 -7.54 24.35
C ARG A 104 11.89 -6.23 23.58
N ALA A 105 13.01 -5.75 23.02
CA ALA A 105 13.04 -4.53 22.21
C ALA A 105 12.24 -4.70 20.90
N ASN A 106 12.34 -5.87 20.26
CA ASN A 106 11.61 -6.17 19.01
C ASN A 106 10.09 -5.95 19.14
N GLY A 107 9.48 -6.39 20.25
CA GLY A 107 8.06 -6.14 20.49
C GLY A 107 7.70 -4.64 20.55
N LEU A 108 8.58 -3.82 21.11
CA LEU A 108 8.41 -2.36 21.14
C LEU A 108 8.59 -1.76 19.74
N GLU A 109 9.59 -2.20 18.99
CA GLU A 109 9.86 -1.71 17.63
C GLU A 109 8.70 -2.02 16.67
N VAL A 110 8.08 -3.19 16.80
CA VAL A 110 6.89 -3.54 16.03
C VAL A 110 5.72 -2.59 16.36
N ILE A 111 5.56 -2.17 17.62
CA ILE A 111 4.55 -1.17 17.99
C ILE A 111 4.88 0.19 17.37
N VAL A 112 6.15 0.60 17.37
CA VAL A 112 6.60 1.85 16.73
C VAL A 112 6.32 1.81 15.23
N PHE A 113 6.61 0.69 14.57
CA PHE A 113 6.34 0.48 13.15
C PHE A 113 4.85 0.64 12.81
N TYR A 114 3.97 -0.13 13.46
CA TYR A 114 2.53 -0.06 13.20
C TYR A 114 1.91 1.26 13.68
N GLY A 115 2.45 1.88 14.73
CA GLY A 115 2.06 3.22 15.16
C GLY A 115 2.41 4.28 14.12
N ALA A 116 3.59 4.16 13.51
CA ALA A 116 4.01 5.01 12.41
C ALA A 116 3.15 4.81 11.15
N GLU A 117 2.73 3.58 10.85
CA GLU A 117 1.81 3.29 9.75
C GLU A 117 0.50 4.08 9.90
N ILE A 118 -0.11 4.06 11.09
CA ILE A 118 -1.35 4.80 11.37
C ILE A 118 -1.17 6.28 11.04
N PHE A 119 -0.10 6.90 11.56
CA PHE A 119 0.20 8.31 11.29
C PHE A 119 0.46 8.57 9.81
N GLY A 120 1.22 7.70 9.14
CA GLY A 120 1.54 7.81 7.72
C GLY A 120 0.30 7.69 6.83
N ALA A 121 -0.68 6.87 7.20
CA ALA A 121 -1.95 6.73 6.48
C ALA A 121 -2.75 8.04 6.54
N PHE A 122 -2.84 8.67 7.71
CA PHE A 122 -3.50 9.96 7.87
C PHE A 122 -2.79 11.06 7.06
N LEU A 123 -1.46 11.10 7.10
CA LEU A 123 -0.68 12.07 6.34
C LEU A 123 -0.87 11.89 4.83
N ALA A 124 -0.80 10.64 4.34
CA ALA A 124 -1.01 10.32 2.93
C ALA A 124 -2.42 10.72 2.46
N GLY A 125 -3.46 10.37 3.23
CA GLY A 125 -4.83 10.72 2.92
C GLY A 125 -5.03 12.24 2.85
N TRP A 126 -4.53 12.96 3.85
CA TRP A 126 -4.59 14.42 3.88
C TRP A 126 -3.87 15.08 2.70
N MET A 127 -2.71 14.54 2.28
CA MET A 127 -1.97 15.06 1.13
C MET A 127 -2.70 14.83 -0.19
N LEU A 128 -3.35 13.67 -0.36
CA LEU A 128 -4.11 13.33 -1.57
C LEU A 128 -5.41 14.13 -1.68
N ASP A 129 -6.06 14.43 -0.56
CA ASP A 129 -7.34 15.14 -0.51
C ASP A 129 -7.18 16.68 -0.50
N ARG A 130 -5.95 17.20 -0.42
CA ARG A 130 -5.68 18.64 -0.27
C ARG A 130 -6.14 19.48 -1.47
N ASP A 131 -6.00 18.96 -2.69
CA ASP A 131 -6.40 19.66 -3.92
C ASP A 131 -7.11 18.71 -4.90
N PRO A 132 -8.45 18.64 -4.84
CA PRO A 132 -9.26 17.81 -5.74
C PRO A 132 -9.13 18.22 -7.21
N THR A 133 -8.70 19.44 -7.50
CA THR A 133 -8.60 19.98 -8.86
C THR A 133 -7.29 19.59 -9.55
N ARG A 134 -6.28 19.17 -8.78
CA ARG A 134 -4.94 18.79 -9.27
C ARG A 134 -4.51 17.45 -8.66
N PRO A 135 -5.25 16.36 -8.95
CA PRO A 135 -4.98 15.04 -8.36
C PRO A 135 -3.56 14.55 -8.66
N ARG A 136 -2.98 14.92 -9.81
CA ARG A 136 -1.60 14.56 -10.17
C ARG A 136 -0.59 15.21 -9.24
N THR A 137 -0.83 16.47 -8.87
CA THR A 137 0.07 17.20 -7.97
C THR A 137 0.07 16.58 -6.58
N GLY A 138 -1.10 16.23 -6.03
CA GLY A 138 -1.20 15.50 -4.75
C GLY A 138 -0.46 14.15 -4.80
N ALA A 139 -0.66 13.39 -5.87
CA ALA A 139 0.03 12.13 -6.10
C ALA A 139 1.56 12.26 -6.17
N LEU A 140 2.08 13.28 -6.86
CA LEU A 140 3.52 13.55 -6.93
C LEU A 140 4.10 13.90 -5.56
N HIS A 141 3.40 14.68 -4.74
CA HIS A 141 3.86 14.99 -3.39
C HIS A 141 3.94 13.73 -2.52
N VAL A 142 2.92 12.85 -2.57
CA VAL A 142 2.96 11.59 -1.81
C VAL A 142 4.09 10.70 -2.29
N LEU A 143 4.30 10.56 -3.60
CA LEU A 143 5.41 9.77 -4.14
C LEU A 143 6.78 10.37 -3.75
N ALA A 144 6.92 11.69 -3.72
CA ALA A 144 8.14 12.36 -3.31
C ALA A 144 8.44 12.14 -1.82
N VAL A 145 7.44 12.30 -0.94
CA VAL A 145 7.59 12.02 0.49
C VAL A 145 7.87 10.55 0.73
N PHE A 146 7.15 9.66 0.04
CA PHE A 146 7.40 8.22 0.07
C PHE A 146 8.86 7.90 -0.29
N LEU A 147 9.39 8.43 -1.38
CA LEU A 147 10.79 8.21 -1.78
C LEU A 147 11.78 8.76 -0.75
N ALA A 148 11.53 9.95 -0.22
CA ALA A 148 12.39 10.58 0.78
C ALA A 148 12.45 9.76 2.09
N VAL A 149 11.28 9.37 2.60
CA VAL A 149 11.15 8.56 3.83
C VAL A 149 11.74 7.17 3.62
N THR A 150 11.43 6.51 2.50
CA THR A 150 11.95 5.18 2.15
C THR A 150 13.47 5.21 2.05
N THR A 151 14.03 6.19 1.32
CA THR A 151 15.48 6.34 1.19
C THR A 151 16.13 6.63 2.53
N GLY A 152 15.50 7.44 3.40
CA GLY A 152 15.97 7.69 4.76
C GLY A 152 16.03 6.42 5.61
N GLY A 153 14.98 5.59 5.59
CA GLY A 153 14.95 4.31 6.31
C GLY A 153 16.03 3.34 5.83
N TYR A 154 16.19 3.19 4.51
CA TYR A 154 17.24 2.34 3.94
C TYR A 154 18.66 2.89 4.15
N ALA A 155 18.85 4.21 4.18
CA ALA A 155 20.14 4.82 4.49
C ALA A 155 20.55 4.55 5.95
N LEU A 156 19.60 4.62 6.89
CA LEU A 156 19.84 4.25 8.28
C LEU A 156 20.14 2.76 8.43
N ALA A 157 19.41 1.90 7.71
CA ALA A 157 19.70 0.47 7.70
C ALA A 157 21.09 0.18 7.15
N PHE A 158 21.47 0.80 6.04
CA PHE A 158 22.82 0.69 5.49
C PHE A 158 23.89 1.17 6.46
N HIS A 159 23.63 2.26 7.18
CA HIS A 159 24.53 2.74 8.23
C HIS A 159 24.72 1.70 9.35
N SER A 160 23.64 1.07 9.82
CA SER A 160 23.70 -0.01 10.82
C SER A 160 24.46 -1.24 10.32
N GLU A 161 24.29 -1.60 9.04
CA GLU A 161 25.04 -2.68 8.39
C GLU A 161 26.54 -2.35 8.29
N LEU A 162 26.89 -1.11 7.95
CA LEU A 162 28.29 -0.64 7.91
C LEU A 162 28.95 -0.65 9.29
N LEU A 163 28.22 -0.24 10.35
CA LEU A 163 28.74 -0.29 11.72
C LEU A 163 28.98 -1.73 12.17
N ALA A 164 28.06 -2.64 11.87
CA ALA A 164 28.22 -4.07 12.16
C ALA A 164 29.44 -4.66 11.44
N ALA A 165 29.65 -4.31 10.17
CA ALA A 165 30.80 -4.76 9.40
C ALA A 165 32.14 -4.25 9.95
N ARG A 166 32.19 -3.05 10.52
CA ARG A 166 33.40 -2.47 11.14
C ARG A 166 33.73 -3.09 12.50
N ALA A 167 32.73 -3.68 13.16
CA ALA A 167 32.89 -4.31 14.47
C ALA A 167 33.30 -5.80 14.38
N ASP A 168 33.65 -6.30 13.18
CA ASP A 168 33.94 -7.71 12.89
C ASP A 168 32.84 -8.68 13.36
N TRP A 169 31.59 -8.21 13.39
CA TRP A 169 30.47 -9.06 13.76
C TRP A 169 30.21 -10.06 12.63
N PRO A 170 30.00 -11.36 12.94
CA PRO A 170 29.57 -12.32 11.94
C PRO A 170 28.29 -11.79 11.28
N ALA A 171 28.16 -11.94 9.96
CA ALA A 171 27.00 -11.47 9.19
C ALA A 171 25.64 -11.96 9.75
N CYS A 172 25.66 -13.02 10.57
CA CYS A 172 24.51 -13.65 11.20
C CYS A 172 24.37 -13.39 12.72
N SER A 173 25.29 -12.69 13.39
CA SER A 173 25.22 -12.46 14.84
C SER A 173 25.69 -11.05 15.20
N VAL A 174 24.71 -10.17 15.40
CA VAL A 174 24.89 -8.83 15.95
C VAL A 174 24.61 -8.93 17.45
N GLU A 175 25.35 -8.21 18.29
CA GLU A 175 24.95 -8.05 19.70
C GLU A 175 23.58 -7.35 19.74
N PRO A 176 22.53 -8.00 20.24
CA PRO A 176 21.19 -7.46 20.17
C PRO A 176 21.06 -6.25 21.09
N LEU A 177 20.64 -5.13 20.52
CA LEU A 177 20.41 -3.88 21.22
C LEU A 177 19.17 -3.99 22.10
N ASP A 178 19.30 -3.52 23.33
CA ASP A 178 18.18 -3.40 24.27
C ASP A 178 17.66 -1.95 24.31
N PHE A 179 16.41 -1.77 24.74
CA PHE A 179 15.76 -0.45 24.81
C PHE A 179 16.43 0.53 25.79
N THR A 180 17.35 0.05 26.62
CA THR A 180 18.13 0.84 27.57
C THR A 180 19.36 1.51 26.94
N GLN A 181 19.74 1.12 25.72
CA GLN A 181 20.94 1.60 25.05
C GLN A 181 20.63 2.73 24.07
N ALA A 182 21.38 3.83 24.13
CA ALA A 182 21.19 4.96 23.21
C ALA A 182 21.43 4.60 21.73
N ALA A 183 22.18 3.52 21.45
CA ALA A 183 22.43 3.04 20.10
C ALA A 183 21.17 2.50 19.39
N ILE A 184 20.09 2.21 20.12
CA ILE A 184 18.82 1.73 19.54
C ILE A 184 18.11 2.80 18.69
N VAL A 185 18.36 4.09 18.96
CA VAL A 185 17.64 5.21 18.34
C VAL A 185 17.73 5.20 16.81
N GLY A 186 18.89 4.85 16.25
CA GLY A 186 19.08 4.77 14.79
C GLY A 186 18.21 3.68 14.14
N PRO A 187 18.34 2.41 14.59
CA PRO A 187 17.47 1.32 14.16
C PRO A 187 15.97 1.57 14.40
N THR A 188 15.58 2.15 15.54
CA THR A 188 14.18 2.53 15.83
C THR A 188 13.66 3.56 14.84
N LEU A 189 14.47 4.57 14.50
CA LEU A 189 14.10 5.57 13.50
C LEU A 189 13.93 4.95 12.11
N ALA A 190 14.74 3.95 11.75
CA ALA A 190 14.56 3.20 10.51
C ALA A 190 13.19 2.47 10.48
N TYR A 191 12.82 1.78 11.57
CA TYR A 191 11.51 1.15 11.73
C TYR A 191 10.35 2.16 11.61
N PHE A 192 10.48 3.33 12.26
CA PHE A 192 9.49 4.40 12.17
C PHE A 192 9.33 4.92 10.74
N LEU A 193 10.43 5.20 10.03
CA LEU A 193 10.40 5.67 8.65
C LEU A 193 9.81 4.60 7.71
N TRP A 194 10.14 3.33 7.90
CA TRP A 194 9.56 2.27 7.08
C TRP A 194 8.06 2.11 7.30
N GLY A 195 7.58 2.16 8.55
CA GLY A 195 6.14 2.16 8.83
C GLY A 195 5.41 3.35 8.18
N LEU A 196 5.99 4.56 8.26
CA LEU A 196 5.46 5.71 7.52
C LEU A 196 5.41 5.47 6.01
N SER A 197 6.44 4.86 5.44
CA SER A 197 6.50 4.62 4.00
C SER A 197 5.51 3.55 3.54
N ASP A 198 5.26 2.52 4.34
CA ASP A 198 4.39 1.39 3.96
C ASP A 198 2.94 1.83 3.87
N SER A 199 2.47 2.59 4.85
CA SER A 199 1.11 3.13 4.82
C SER A 199 0.92 4.17 3.72
N GLN A 200 1.94 4.99 3.42
CA GLN A 200 1.90 5.95 2.32
C GLN A 200 1.74 5.27 0.95
N VAL A 201 2.59 4.28 0.64
CA VAL A 201 2.50 3.58 -0.65
C VAL A 201 1.21 2.78 -0.77
N GLN A 202 0.72 2.23 0.34
CA GLN A 202 -0.54 1.51 0.38
C GLN A 202 -1.73 2.46 0.14
N ALA A 203 -1.81 3.58 0.85
CA ALA A 203 -2.84 4.59 0.67
C ALA A 203 -2.83 5.16 -0.76
N PHE A 204 -1.64 5.47 -1.28
CA PHE A 204 -1.45 5.91 -2.66
C PHE A 204 -1.96 4.87 -3.68
N SER A 205 -1.65 3.59 -3.48
CA SER A 205 -2.10 2.51 -4.37
C SER A 205 -3.63 2.39 -4.39
N TYR A 206 -4.28 2.49 -3.23
CA TYR A 206 -5.74 2.49 -3.13
C TYR A 206 -6.38 3.71 -3.80
N TRP A 207 -5.80 4.89 -3.59
CA TRP A 207 -6.24 6.11 -4.25
C TRP A 207 -6.10 6.00 -5.77
N LEU A 208 -4.97 5.48 -6.26
CA LEU A 208 -4.72 5.33 -7.69
C LEU A 208 -5.70 4.34 -8.34
N MET A 209 -6.00 3.22 -7.68
CA MET A 209 -7.02 2.28 -8.15
C MET A 209 -8.40 2.95 -8.23
N ARG A 210 -8.78 3.76 -7.23
CA ARG A 210 -10.04 4.51 -7.26
C ARG A 210 -10.12 5.50 -8.42
N GLN A 211 -9.01 6.11 -8.81
CA GLN A 211 -8.98 7.07 -9.93
C GLN A 211 -9.00 6.38 -11.30
N LEU A 212 -8.51 5.14 -11.39
CA LEU A 212 -8.40 4.39 -12.65
C LEU A 212 -9.66 3.58 -12.99
N PHE A 213 -10.40 3.09 -11.98
CA PHE A 213 -11.61 2.29 -12.15
C PHE A 213 -12.82 3.06 -11.62
N ALA A 214 -13.72 3.45 -12.52
CA ALA A 214 -14.92 4.21 -12.18
C ALA A 214 -16.05 3.32 -11.63
N ASP A 215 -16.10 2.06 -12.07
CA ASP A 215 -17.15 1.12 -11.70
C ASP A 215 -16.82 0.37 -10.40
N GLY A 216 -17.75 0.36 -9.45
CA GLY A 216 -17.57 -0.28 -8.14
C GLY A 216 -17.14 -1.76 -8.19
N PRO A 217 -17.72 -2.61 -9.07
CA PRO A 217 -17.27 -4.00 -9.23
C PRO A 217 -15.84 -4.13 -9.79
N GLU A 218 -15.41 -3.24 -10.70
CA GLU A 218 -14.06 -3.29 -11.23
C GLU A 218 -13.03 -2.81 -10.19
N GLN A 219 -13.42 -1.81 -9.39
CA GLN A 219 -12.61 -1.33 -8.27
C GLN A 219 -12.38 -2.43 -7.21
N SER A 220 -13.40 -3.23 -6.88
CA SER A 220 -13.24 -4.33 -5.92
C SER A 220 -12.33 -5.43 -6.44
N ARG A 221 -12.44 -5.79 -7.73
CA ARG A 221 -11.52 -6.73 -8.40
C ARG A 221 -10.09 -6.19 -8.42
N ALA A 222 -9.89 -4.91 -8.72
CA ALA A 222 -8.58 -4.25 -8.67
C ALA A 222 -7.93 -4.33 -7.28
N VAL A 223 -8.70 -4.11 -6.22
CA VAL A 223 -8.23 -4.26 -4.83
C VAL A 223 -7.87 -5.72 -4.51
N GLY A 224 -8.68 -6.69 -4.99
CA GLY A 224 -8.38 -8.11 -4.85
C GLY A 224 -7.06 -8.48 -5.53
N PHE A 225 -6.84 -7.99 -6.75
CA PHE A 225 -5.59 -8.15 -7.48
C PHE A 225 -4.38 -7.57 -6.72
N TYR A 226 -4.51 -6.34 -6.20
CA TYR A 226 -3.49 -5.69 -5.39
C TYR A 226 -3.07 -6.58 -4.20
N LYS A 227 -4.04 -7.08 -3.44
CA LYS A 227 -3.78 -7.93 -2.27
C LYS A 227 -3.17 -9.27 -2.64
N MET A 228 -3.50 -9.82 -3.79
CA MET A 228 -2.89 -11.06 -4.27
C MET A 228 -1.43 -10.86 -4.64
N ILE A 229 -1.08 -9.82 -5.41
CA ILE A 229 0.33 -9.51 -5.72
C ILE A 229 1.10 -9.20 -4.45
N GLN A 230 0.53 -8.42 -3.53
CA GLN A 230 1.14 -8.15 -2.24
C GLN A 230 1.46 -9.47 -1.52
N SER A 231 0.51 -10.39 -1.44
CA SER A 231 0.68 -11.70 -0.80
C SER A 231 1.74 -12.58 -1.48
N LEU A 232 1.86 -12.51 -2.82
CA LEU A 232 2.95 -13.18 -3.55
C LEU A 232 4.31 -12.57 -3.18
N GLY A 233 4.40 -11.25 -3.04
CA GLY A 233 5.59 -10.55 -2.58
C GLY A 233 6.02 -11.00 -1.18
N TRP A 234 5.06 -11.16 -0.26
CA TRP A 234 5.32 -11.72 1.07
C TRP A 234 5.88 -13.14 1.02
N CYS A 235 5.28 -14.01 0.22
CA CYS A 235 5.74 -15.39 0.06
C CYS A 235 7.17 -15.45 -0.47
N ALA A 236 7.47 -14.66 -1.50
CA ALA A 236 8.82 -14.58 -2.06
C ALA A 236 9.83 -13.99 -1.07
N GLY A 237 9.46 -12.92 -0.35
CA GLY A 237 10.32 -12.31 0.65
C GLY A 237 10.67 -13.31 1.76
N PHE A 238 9.70 -13.99 2.37
CA PHE A 238 9.96 -15.01 3.39
C PHE A 238 10.75 -16.21 2.88
N ALA A 239 10.60 -16.58 1.61
CA ALA A 239 11.42 -17.63 1.01
C ALA A 239 12.91 -17.24 0.92
N LEU A 240 13.21 -15.93 0.84
CA LEU A 240 14.56 -15.37 0.72
C LEU A 240 15.16 -14.90 2.06
N VAL A 241 14.32 -14.73 3.10
CA VAL A 241 14.73 -14.25 4.43
C VAL A 241 15.87 -15.06 5.09
N PRO A 242 15.93 -16.41 5.01
CA PRO A 242 17.01 -17.15 5.67
C PRO A 242 18.38 -16.61 5.25
N SER A 243 19.18 -16.18 6.22
CA SER A 243 20.48 -15.52 5.98
C SER A 243 21.49 -16.41 5.25
N GLU A 244 21.29 -17.73 5.30
CA GLU A 244 22.02 -18.73 4.51
C GLU A 244 21.74 -18.64 3.00
N ARG A 245 20.57 -18.13 2.60
CA ARG A 245 20.15 -18.03 1.19
C ARG A 245 20.52 -16.69 0.58
N MET A 246 20.34 -15.59 1.32
CA MET A 246 20.67 -14.25 0.84
C MET A 246 21.23 -13.38 1.96
N PRO A 247 22.41 -12.74 1.74
CA PRO A 247 22.95 -11.77 2.69
C PRO A 247 21.99 -10.59 2.90
N PRO A 248 21.89 -10.05 4.13
CA PRO A 248 20.98 -8.94 4.45
C PRO A 248 21.15 -7.69 3.58
N ILE A 249 22.40 -7.36 3.22
CA ILE A 249 22.70 -6.22 2.34
C ILE A 249 22.11 -6.39 0.94
N VAL A 250 22.05 -7.62 0.43
CA VAL A 250 21.48 -7.94 -0.88
C VAL A 250 19.96 -7.87 -0.80
N GLN A 251 19.35 -8.37 0.28
CA GLN A 251 17.90 -8.23 0.51
C GLN A 251 17.49 -6.75 0.59
N MET A 252 18.27 -5.94 1.29
CA MET A 252 18.08 -4.50 1.38
C MET A 252 18.16 -3.82 0.00
N GLY A 253 19.22 -4.09 -0.77
CA GLY A 253 19.39 -3.53 -2.11
C GLY A 253 18.26 -3.93 -3.07
N LEU A 254 17.83 -5.20 -3.02
CA LEU A 254 16.75 -5.70 -3.85
C LEU A 254 15.40 -5.06 -3.50
N THR A 255 15.08 -4.94 -2.21
CA THR A 255 13.83 -4.29 -1.77
C THR A 255 13.80 -2.80 -2.15
N TYR A 256 14.92 -2.09 -1.98
CA TYR A 256 15.02 -0.70 -2.41
C TYR A 256 14.95 -0.53 -3.94
N ALA A 257 15.58 -1.42 -4.71
CA ALA A 257 15.46 -1.42 -6.17
C ALA A 257 14.01 -1.62 -6.61
N CYS A 258 13.28 -2.55 -5.99
CA CYS A 258 11.84 -2.73 -6.22
C CYS A 258 11.04 -1.46 -5.92
N ALA A 259 11.40 -0.71 -4.87
CA ALA A 259 10.76 0.57 -4.55
C ALA A 259 10.94 1.60 -5.68
N LEU A 260 12.18 1.77 -6.15
CA LEU A 260 12.51 2.72 -7.22
C LEU A 260 11.81 2.36 -8.53
N VAL A 261 11.86 1.08 -8.91
CA VAL A 261 11.15 0.56 -10.08
C VAL A 261 9.65 0.81 -9.93
N GLY A 262 9.05 0.44 -8.79
CA GLY A 262 7.64 0.66 -8.52
C GLY A 262 7.21 2.13 -8.69
N VAL A 263 7.99 3.07 -8.15
CA VAL A 263 7.69 4.51 -8.28
C VAL A 263 7.83 4.98 -9.72
N VAL A 264 8.89 4.59 -10.43
CA VAL A 264 9.08 4.96 -11.85
C VAL A 264 7.90 4.48 -12.69
N PHE A 265 7.46 3.23 -12.49
CA PHE A 265 6.30 2.69 -13.20
C PHE A 265 4.98 3.39 -12.80
N ALA A 266 4.81 3.76 -11.53
CA ALA A 266 3.65 4.52 -11.08
C ALA A 266 3.56 5.92 -11.72
N LEU A 267 4.69 6.60 -11.95
CA LEU A 267 4.73 7.92 -12.58
C LEU A 267 4.15 7.91 -14.01
N PHE A 268 4.31 6.81 -14.75
CA PHE A 268 3.75 6.68 -16.10
C PHE A 268 2.22 6.55 -16.14
N ARG A 269 1.59 6.22 -15.01
CA ARG A 269 0.14 5.99 -14.91
C ARG A 269 -0.59 7.01 -14.01
N LEU A 270 0.09 8.11 -13.67
CA LEU A 270 -0.56 9.19 -12.94
C LEU A 270 -1.69 9.82 -13.78
N PRO A 271 -2.86 10.11 -13.16
CA PRO A 271 -3.93 10.86 -13.82
C PRO A 271 -3.39 12.18 -14.41
N SER A 272 -3.86 12.56 -15.60
CA SER A 272 -3.59 13.88 -16.15
C SER A 272 -4.39 14.94 -15.41
N ASP A 273 -3.82 16.13 -15.18
CA ASP A 273 -4.52 17.31 -14.63
C ASP A 273 -5.51 17.92 -15.63
N ALA A 274 -6.13 17.11 -16.49
CA ALA A 274 -7.12 17.60 -17.41
C ALA A 274 -8.28 18.19 -16.59
N PRO A 275 -8.76 19.40 -16.91
CA PRO A 275 -10.01 19.87 -16.33
C PRO A 275 -11.07 18.80 -16.58
N LEU A 276 -11.97 18.59 -15.62
CA LEU A 276 -13.11 17.66 -15.66
C LEU A 276 -14.12 18.01 -16.77
N LEU A 277 -13.68 18.20 -18.00
CA LEU A 277 -14.48 17.98 -19.19
C LEU A 277 -14.35 16.51 -19.51
N ARG A 278 -15.19 15.72 -18.84
CA ARG A 278 -15.60 14.39 -19.29
C ARG A 278 -15.93 14.48 -20.79
N ASP A 279 -15.03 14.03 -21.64
CA ASP A 279 -15.40 13.65 -22.99
C ASP A 279 -16.32 12.43 -22.88
N ALA A 280 -17.61 12.71 -22.71
CA ALA A 280 -18.68 11.74 -22.64
C ALA A 280 -18.92 10.99 -23.97
N ARG A 281 -17.96 10.98 -24.91
CA ARG A 281 -18.05 10.35 -26.23
C ARG A 281 -16.68 9.95 -26.78
N ALA A 282 -16.08 8.93 -26.20
CA ALA A 282 -15.18 8.06 -26.96
C ALA A 282 -15.49 6.62 -26.58
N PRO A 283 -16.31 5.88 -27.36
CA PRO A 283 -16.32 4.43 -27.22
C PRO A 283 -14.88 3.96 -27.44
N LEU A 284 -14.39 3.10 -26.56
CA LEU A 284 -13.12 2.39 -26.74
C LEU A 284 -13.10 1.83 -28.16
N SER A 285 -12.37 2.49 -29.06
CA SER A 285 -12.22 2.04 -30.44
C SER A 285 -11.58 0.66 -30.37
N GLY A 286 -12.19 -0.33 -31.02
CA GLY A 286 -11.82 -1.75 -30.99
C GLY A 286 -10.46 -2.09 -31.63
N ALA A 287 -9.44 -1.26 -31.46
CA ALA A 287 -8.09 -1.44 -31.97
C ALA A 287 -7.10 -2.04 -30.94
N GLU A 288 -7.48 -2.17 -29.66
CA GLU A 288 -6.65 -2.85 -28.63
C GLU A 288 -7.10 -4.30 -28.35
N ARG A 289 -7.78 -4.94 -29.31
CA ARG A 289 -8.13 -6.38 -29.28
C ARG A 289 -7.42 -7.22 -30.34
N ALA A 290 -6.22 -6.81 -30.77
CA ALA A 290 -5.35 -7.61 -31.62
C ALA A 290 -4.01 -7.86 -30.92
#